data_AF-A0A7Y8PEM3-F1
#
_entry.id   AF-A0A7Y8PEM3-F1
#
_cell.length_a   1.000
_cell.length_b   1.000
_cell.length_c   1.000
_cell.angle_alpha   90.00
_cell.angle_beta   90.00
_cell.angle_gamma   90.00
#
_symmetry.space_group_name_H-M   'P 1'
#
loop_
_entity.id
_entity.type
_entity.pdbx_description
1 polymer ?
#
loop_
_entity_poly.entity_id
_entity_poly.type
_entity_poly.pdbx_seq_one_letter_code
_entity_poly.pdbx_strand_id
1 'polypeptide(L)'
;MNAYIAPPSLLPFIDDKEILMANQQDLDYVGQKIIEVLREKFPNDEGYIQEKIYRLSEMNNKYETFSWALNQLDYDNQCLLFAKLGINIHGYKFYNHLFQQL
;
A
#
# COMPACT_ATOMS: atom_id res chain seq x y z
N MET A 1 20.87 32.63 -44.93
CA MET A 1 20.93 31.37 -44.16
C MET A 1 20.74 31.74 -42.70
N ASN A 2 19.52 31.63 -42.18
CA ASN A 2 19.24 31.89 -40.77
C ASN A 2 19.34 30.55 -40.04
N ALA A 3 20.33 30.41 -39.17
CA ALA A 3 20.42 29.30 -38.25
C ALA A 3 19.27 29.42 -37.23
N TYR A 4 18.34 28.49 -37.28
CA TYR A 4 17.36 28.30 -36.21
C TYR A 4 18.13 27.86 -34.96
N ILE A 5 18.35 28.80 -34.04
CA ILE A 5 18.80 28.50 -32.68
C ILE A 5 17.54 28.07 -31.92
N ALA A 6 17.40 26.77 -31.67
CA ALA A 6 16.33 26.24 -30.83
C ALA A 6 16.50 26.77 -29.38
N PRO A 7 15.43 27.20 -28.71
CA PRO A 7 15.51 27.67 -27.34
C PRO A 7 15.91 26.54 -26.38
N PRO A 8 16.77 26.82 -25.37
CA PRO A 8 17.20 25.82 -24.41
C PRO A 8 16.12 25.64 -23.33
N SER A 9 15.33 24.57 -23.44
CA SER A 9 14.90 23.67 -22.35
C SER A 9 13.60 22.96 -22.72
N LEU A 10 13.72 21.90 -23.53
CA LEU A 10 12.72 20.84 -23.60
C LEU A 10 13.14 19.73 -22.61
N LEU A 11 13.36 20.12 -21.36
CA LEU A 11 13.25 19.14 -20.28
C LEU A 11 11.79 18.67 -20.33
N PRO A 12 11.51 17.36 -20.32
CA PRO A 12 10.14 16.91 -20.22
C PRO A 12 9.55 17.58 -18.98
N PHE A 13 8.47 18.33 -19.18
CA PHE A 13 7.58 18.72 -18.11
C PHE A 13 7.11 17.40 -17.50
N ILE A 14 7.81 16.93 -16.48
CA ILE A 14 7.28 15.93 -15.57
C ILE A 14 6.13 16.68 -14.92
N ASP A 15 4.92 16.40 -15.41
CA ASP A 15 3.69 16.80 -14.78
C ASP A 15 3.82 16.35 -13.32
N ASP A 16 3.75 17.26 -12.34
CA ASP A 16 3.74 16.91 -10.91
C ASP A 16 2.57 15.95 -10.57
N LYS A 17 1.69 15.68 -11.56
CA LYS A 17 0.62 14.69 -11.58
C LYS A 17 1.04 13.28 -11.97
N GLU A 18 2.30 13.05 -12.33
CA GLU A 18 2.93 11.73 -12.27
C GLU A 18 3.55 11.52 -10.88
N ILE A 19 2.80 11.88 -9.82
CA ILE A 19 2.88 11.11 -8.58
C ILE A 19 2.58 9.68 -9.03
N LEU A 20 3.64 8.87 -9.16
CA LEU A 20 3.57 7.44 -9.43
C LEU A 20 2.32 6.89 -8.74
N MET A 21 1.28 6.57 -9.53
CA MET A 21 0.15 5.84 -9.00
C MET A 21 0.72 4.50 -8.62
N ALA A 22 1.09 4.36 -7.34
CA ALA A 22 1.60 3.10 -6.81
C ALA A 22 0.63 2.02 -7.25
N ASN A 23 1.15 0.99 -7.90
CA ASN A 23 0.34 -0.10 -8.40
C ASN A 23 0.25 -1.15 -7.31
N GLN A 24 -0.93 -1.74 -7.11
CA GLN A 24 -1.08 -2.84 -6.17
C GLN A 24 -0.12 -4.01 -6.48
N GLN A 25 0.26 -4.16 -7.75
CA GLN A 25 1.24 -5.16 -8.20
C GLN A 25 2.65 -4.94 -7.62
N ASP A 26 2.97 -3.70 -7.23
CA ASP A 26 4.27 -3.34 -6.65
C ASP A 26 4.33 -3.65 -5.14
N LEU A 27 3.18 -3.90 -4.51
CA LEU A 27 3.10 -4.23 -3.10
C LEU A 27 3.56 -5.67 -2.83
N ASP A 28 4.15 -5.87 -1.67
CA ASP A 28 4.41 -7.22 -1.17
C ASP A 28 3.11 -8.01 -0.95
N TYR A 29 3.22 -9.32 -0.75
CA TYR A 29 2.07 -10.20 -0.55
C TYR A 29 1.14 -9.74 0.59
N VAL A 30 1.69 -9.21 1.68
CA VAL A 30 0.91 -8.72 2.82
C VAL A 30 0.16 -7.45 2.42
N GLY A 31 0.84 -6.51 1.78
CA GLY A 31 0.26 -5.28 1.22
C GLY A 31 -0.90 -5.57 0.27
N GLN A 32 -0.74 -6.54 -0.63
CA GLN A 32 -1.81 -6.95 -1.53
C GLN A 32 -3.06 -7.47 -0.78
N LYS A 33 -2.87 -8.29 0.27
CA LYS A 33 -3.99 -8.80 1.09
C LYS A 33 -4.68 -7.72 1.93
N ILE A 34 -3.93 -6.71 2.36
CA ILE A 34 -4.51 -5.54 3.04
C ILE A 34 -5.43 -4.77 2.09
N ILE A 35 -4.99 -4.54 0.85
CA ILE A 35 -5.81 -3.84 -0.16
C ILE A 35 -7.07 -4.63 -0.52
N GLU A 36 -6.99 -5.97 -0.58
CA GLU A 36 -8.19 -6.81 -0.75
C GLU A 36 -9.23 -6.57 0.36
N VAL A 37 -8.80 -6.56 1.63
CA VAL A 37 -9.70 -6.30 2.78
C VAL A 37 -10.29 -4.89 2.71
N LEU A 38 -9.46 -3.88 2.44
CA LEU A 38 -9.93 -2.49 2.39
C LEU A 38 -10.94 -2.27 1.26
N ARG A 39 -10.76 -2.88 0.09
CA ARG A 39 -11.72 -2.80 -1.02
C ARG A 39 -13.04 -3.48 -0.70
N GLU A 40 -13.01 -4.62 -0.01
CA GLU A 40 -14.23 -5.30 0.44
C GLU A 40 -15.03 -4.43 1.41
N LYS A 41 -14.35 -3.67 2.26
CA LYS A 41 -14.99 -2.79 3.25
C LYS A 41 -15.43 -1.44 2.69
N PHE A 42 -14.63 -0.85 1.82
CA PHE A 42 -14.83 0.49 1.25
C PHE A 42 -14.91 0.42 -0.29
N PRO A 43 -15.88 -0.31 -0.87
CA PRO A 43 -15.91 -0.62 -2.29
C PRO A 43 -16.08 0.61 -3.20
N ASN A 44 -16.60 1.72 -2.66
CA ASN A 44 -16.87 2.94 -3.41
C ASN A 44 -15.86 4.06 -3.13
N ASP A 45 -14.84 3.82 -2.31
CA ASP A 45 -13.87 4.84 -1.91
C ASP A 45 -12.51 4.62 -2.60
N GLU A 46 -12.50 4.80 -3.92
CA GLU A 46 -11.31 4.60 -4.75
C GLU A 46 -10.16 5.52 -4.32
N GLY A 47 -10.46 6.73 -3.86
CA GLY A 47 -9.47 7.68 -3.34
C GLY A 47 -8.78 7.17 -2.08
N TYR A 48 -9.56 6.71 -1.10
CA TYR A 48 -9.03 6.07 0.11
C TYR A 48 -8.18 4.84 -0.21
N ILE A 49 -8.61 3.99 -1.13
CA ILE A 49 -7.86 2.79 -1.53
C ILE A 49 -6.53 3.17 -2.19
N GLN A 50 -6.53 4.14 -3.10
CA GLN A 50 -5.31 4.57 -3.78
C GLN A 50 -4.32 5.23 -2.81
N GLU A 51 -4.81 6.01 -1.84
CA GLU A 51 -3.99 6.55 -0.75
C GLU A 51 -3.28 5.42 0.02
N LYS A 52 -3.98 4.31 0.27
CA LYS A 52 -3.40 3.16 1.00
C LYS A 52 -2.39 2.40 0.16
N ILE A 53 -2.64 2.23 -1.14
CA ILE A 53 -1.66 1.60 -2.04
C ILE A 53 -0.37 2.43 -2.06
N TYR A 54 -0.47 3.75 -2.20
CA TYR A 54 0.69 4.64 -2.12
C TYR A 54 1.41 4.55 -0.77
N ARG A 55 0.67 4.56 0.35
CA ARG A 55 1.30 4.47 1.67
C ARG A 55 2.01 3.13 1.88
N LEU A 56 1.46 2.04 1.36
CA LEU A 56 2.04 0.71 1.43
C LEU A 56 3.27 0.56 0.52
N SER A 57 3.32 1.21 -0.64
CA SER A 57 4.49 1.15 -1.52
C SER A 57 5.72 1.85 -0.93
N GLU A 58 5.51 2.81 -0.03
CA GLU A 58 6.58 3.51 0.70
C GLU A 58 7.14 2.69 1.88
N MET A 59 6.52 1.56 2.23
CA MET A 59 6.97 0.71 3.34
C MET A 59 8.03 -0.28 2.87
N ASN A 60 9.22 -0.18 3.43
CA ASN A 60 10.38 -0.97 3.00
C ASN A 60 10.39 -2.41 3.53
N ASN A 61 9.59 -2.72 4.56
CA ASN A 61 9.58 -4.06 5.14
C ASN A 61 8.15 -4.55 5.44
N LYS A 62 7.98 -5.87 5.33
CA LYS A 62 6.70 -6.58 5.55
C LYS A 62 6.16 -6.39 6.97
N TYR A 63 7.03 -6.11 7.94
CA TYR A 63 6.65 -5.92 9.34
C TYR A 63 5.92 -4.58 9.53
N GLU A 64 6.47 -3.49 9.02
CA GLU A 64 5.85 -2.16 9.02
C GLU A 64 4.51 -2.22 8.29
N THR A 65 4.46 -2.88 7.14
CA THR A 65 3.23 -3.14 6.37
C THR A 65 2.17 -3.84 7.21
N PHE A 66 2.53 -4.93 7.90
CA PHE A 66 1.60 -5.70 8.71
C PHE A 66 1.15 -4.94 9.97
N SER A 67 2.10 -4.35 10.70
CA SER A 67 1.85 -3.58 11.92
C SER A 67 0.96 -2.36 11.64
N TRP A 68 1.23 -1.65 10.54
CA TRP A 68 0.38 -0.56 10.10
C TRP A 68 -1.04 -1.03 9.82
N ALA A 69 -1.22 -2.12 9.08
CA ALA A 69 -2.55 -2.64 8.76
C ALA A 69 -3.35 -3.07 10.00
N LEU A 70 -2.70 -3.70 10.98
CA LEU A 70 -3.34 -4.04 12.26
C LEU A 70 -3.91 -2.80 12.95
N ASN A 71 -3.24 -1.65 12.84
CA ASN A 71 -3.71 -0.40 13.43
C ASN A 71 -4.79 0.32 12.61
N GLN A 72 -5.00 -0.04 11.34
CA GLN A 72 -6.03 0.57 10.47
C GLN A 72 -7.34 -0.21 10.44
N LEU A 73 -7.30 -1.50 10.74
CA LEU A 73 -8.45 -2.39 10.64
C LEU A 73 -9.10 -2.60 12.01
N ASP A 74 -10.43 -2.63 12.06
CA ASP A 74 -11.15 -3.11 13.23
C ASP A 74 -11.01 -4.64 13.38
N TYR A 75 -11.48 -5.17 14.51
CA TYR A 75 -11.33 -6.59 14.84
C TYR A 75 -11.84 -7.54 13.76
N ASP A 76 -13.01 -7.26 13.18
CA ASP A 76 -13.61 -8.13 12.14
C ASP A 76 -12.76 -8.13 10.87
N ASN A 77 -12.22 -6.97 10.48
CA ASN A 77 -11.35 -6.85 9.33
C ASN A 77 -9.95 -7.43 9.56
N GLN A 78 -9.45 -7.38 10.80
CA GLN A 78 -8.23 -8.10 11.19
C GLN A 78 -8.43 -9.62 11.06
N CYS A 79 -9.58 -10.15 11.50
CA CYS A 79 -9.90 -11.56 11.35
C CYS A 79 -9.95 -11.98 9.88
N LEU A 80 -10.55 -11.15 9.02
CA LEU A 80 -10.60 -11.37 7.57
C LEU A 80 -9.20 -11.34 6.95
N LEU A 81 -8.34 -10.40 7.36
CA LEU A 81 -6.94 -10.35 6.93
C LEU A 81 -6.20 -11.63 7.33
N PHE A 82 -6.38 -12.12 8.56
CA PHE A 82 -5.77 -13.37 9.00
C PHE A 82 -6.23 -14.57 8.18
N ALA A 83 -7.54 -14.66 7.89
CA ALA A 83 -8.06 -15.72 7.03
C ALA A 83 -7.44 -15.67 5.62
N LYS A 84 -7.30 -14.49 5.02
CA LYS A 84 -6.66 -14.29 3.71
C LYS A 84 -5.16 -14.61 3.70
N LEU A 85 -4.48 -14.39 4.83
CA LEU A 85 -3.07 -14.74 5.02
C LEU A 85 -2.86 -16.22 5.39
N GLY A 86 -3.93 -17.00 5.56
CA GLY A 86 -3.85 -18.39 6.04
C GLY A 86 -3.43 -18.51 7.52
N ILE A 87 -3.58 -17.42 8.29
CA ILE A 87 -3.25 -17.36 9.71
C ILE A 87 -4.46 -17.82 10.52
N ASN A 88 -4.27 -18.83 11.38
CA ASN A 88 -5.29 -19.23 12.33
C ASN A 88 -5.52 -18.08 13.34
N ILE A 89 -6.78 -17.72 13.58
CA ILE A 89 -7.16 -16.68 14.54
C ILE A 89 -6.65 -16.97 15.97
N HIS A 90 -6.47 -18.24 16.35
CA HIS A 90 -5.83 -18.61 17.62
C HIS A 90 -4.30 -18.33 17.62
N GLY A 91 -3.69 -18.21 16.44
CA GLY A 91 -2.31 -17.77 16.23
C GLY A 91 -2.12 -16.26 16.34
N TYR A 92 -3.18 -15.44 16.43
CA TYR A 92 -3.02 -13.98 16.54
C TYR A 92 -2.23 -13.56 17.77
N LYS A 93 -2.36 -14.29 18.90
CA LYS A 93 -1.54 -14.07 20.10
C LYS A 93 -0.06 -14.32 19.82
N PHE A 94 0.25 -15.34 19.01
CA PHE A 94 1.61 -15.67 18.61
C PHE A 94 2.19 -14.59 17.70
N TYR A 95 1.41 -14.07 16.76
CA TYR A 95 1.80 -12.95 15.91
C TYR A 95 1.98 -11.66 16.72
N ASN A 96 1.02 -11.25 17.55
CA ASN A 96 1.18 -10.10 18.44
C ASN A 96 2.40 -10.25 19.37
N HIS A 97 2.70 -11.46 19.83
CA HIS A 97 3.88 -11.73 20.66
C HIS A 97 5.19 -11.64 19.86
N LEU A 98 5.22 -12.18 18.63
CA LEU A 98 6.34 -11.99 17.68
C LEU A 98 6.58 -10.51 17.37
N PHE A 99 5.54 -9.71 17.34
CA PHE A 99 5.59 -8.30 16.92
C PHE A 99 5.72 -7.29 18.08
N GLN A 100 5.56 -7.71 19.35
CA GLN A 100 5.85 -6.87 20.53
C GLN A 100 7.32 -6.92 20.98
N GLN A 101 8.14 -7.79 20.39
CA GLN A 101 9.56 -7.98 20.77
C GLN A 101 10.57 -7.34 19.81
N LEU A 102 10.13 -6.51 18.85
CA LEU A 102 10.95 -5.65 18.00
C LEU A 102 10.80 -4.19 18.43
#